data_AF-A0A5A7RT85-F1
#
_entry.id   AF-A0A5A7RT85-F1
#
_cell.length_a   1.000
_cell.length_b   1.000
_cell.length_c   1.000
_cell.angle_alpha   90.00
_cell.angle_beta   90.00
_cell.angle_gamma   90.00
#
_symmetry.space_group_name_H-M   'P 1'
#
loop_
_entity.id
_entity.type
_entity.pdbx_description
1 polymer ?
#
loop_
_entity_poly.entity_id
_entity_poly.type
_entity_poly.pdbx_seq_one_letter_code
_entity_poly.pdbx_strand_id
1 'polypeptide(L)'
;MSCTTAAHLGPIIYLEHGTAFYYGNAGTGLSPQEDLLDDQWMHDMLVNGMSAGEAFSNYVWLHQRDYTTGDPTAMYGGSSLQVTNQQLMFGDPTMTCYSPEWTEPTPITP
;
A
#
# COMPACT_ATOMS: atom_id res chain seq x y z
N MET A 1 -8.98 -3.86 -1.01
CA MET A 1 -8.41 -5.19 -0.67
C MET A 1 -8.63 -6.26 -1.74
N SER A 2 -7.66 -7.17 -1.90
CA SER A 2 -7.81 -8.45 -2.59
C SER A 2 -6.94 -9.53 -1.92
N CYS A 3 -7.45 -10.77 -1.83
CA CYS A 3 -6.68 -11.92 -1.35
C CYS A 3 -5.76 -12.43 -2.46
N THR A 4 -4.54 -12.85 -2.07
CA THR A 4 -3.57 -13.58 -2.91
C THR A 4 -3.22 -12.96 -4.27
N THR A 5 -3.54 -11.69 -4.53
CA THR A 5 -3.22 -11.01 -5.80
C THR A 5 -1.73 -10.85 -6.00
N ALA A 6 -0.99 -10.63 -4.92
CA ALA A 6 0.46 -10.54 -4.94
C ALA A 6 1.16 -11.89 -4.70
N ALA A 7 0.42 -13.00 -4.71
CA ALA A 7 1.00 -14.33 -4.54
C ALA A 7 1.60 -14.87 -5.86
N HIS A 8 2.61 -15.72 -5.73
CA HIS A 8 3.28 -16.40 -6.84
C HIS A 8 3.79 -15.43 -7.93
N LEU A 9 3.32 -15.60 -9.17
CA LEU A 9 3.69 -14.81 -10.34
C LEU A 9 2.70 -13.68 -10.63
N GLY A 10 1.76 -13.38 -9.73
CA GLY A 10 0.82 -12.28 -9.89
C GLY A 10 1.54 -10.95 -10.21
N PRO A 11 2.46 -10.49 -9.34
CA PRO A 11 3.14 -9.21 -9.52
C PRO A 11 3.93 -9.12 -10.83
N ILE A 12 4.66 -10.17 -11.20
CA ILE A 12 5.54 -10.14 -12.39
C ILE A 12 4.74 -9.94 -13.68
N ILE A 13 3.54 -10.50 -13.79
CA ILE A 13 2.67 -10.30 -14.96
C ILE A 13 2.38 -8.80 -15.12
N TYR A 14 1.98 -8.11 -14.07
CA TYR A 14 1.67 -6.68 -14.16
C TYR A 14 2.91 -5.83 -14.46
N LEU A 15 4.03 -6.13 -13.81
CA LEU A 15 5.29 -5.41 -14.00
C LEU A 15 5.83 -5.59 -15.44
N GLU A 16 5.76 -6.80 -16.00
CA GLU A 16 6.15 -7.06 -17.39
C GLU A 16 5.27 -6.33 -18.41
N HIS A 17 4.04 -5.97 -18.04
CA HIS A 17 3.08 -5.25 -18.90
C HIS A 17 3.09 -3.73 -18.66
N GLY A 18 4.18 -3.19 -18.07
CA GLY A 18 4.40 -1.75 -17.96
C GLY A 18 3.82 -1.11 -16.70
N THR A 19 3.44 -1.90 -15.70
CA THR A 19 3.04 -1.36 -14.39
C THR A 19 4.26 -0.78 -13.69
N ALA A 20 4.19 0.49 -13.25
CA ALA A 20 5.29 1.16 -12.55
C ALA A 20 5.42 0.74 -11.09
N PHE A 21 4.28 0.40 -10.45
CA PHE A 21 4.20 0.00 -9.06
C PHE A 21 3.04 -0.94 -8.85
N TYR A 22 3.27 -2.04 -8.13
CA TYR A 22 2.26 -3.04 -7.82
C TYR A 22 2.16 -3.24 -6.31
N TYR A 23 0.94 -3.13 -5.79
CA TYR A 23 0.62 -3.39 -4.40
C TYR A 23 -0.48 -4.46 -4.31
N GLY A 24 -0.34 -5.37 -3.36
CA GLY A 24 -1.36 -6.37 -3.08
C GLY A 24 -0.96 -7.31 -1.95
N ASN A 25 -1.79 -8.33 -1.72
CA ASN A 25 -1.61 -9.26 -0.61
C ASN A 25 -1.17 -10.64 -1.12
N ALA A 26 -0.17 -11.26 -0.49
CA ALA A 26 0.24 -12.64 -0.78
C ALA A 26 -0.42 -13.69 0.15
N GLY A 27 -1.19 -13.25 1.13
CA GLY A 27 -2.01 -14.08 2.00
C GLY A 27 -3.49 -13.71 1.90
N THR A 28 -4.15 -13.70 3.05
CA THR A 28 -5.57 -13.35 3.20
C THR A 28 -5.68 -11.93 3.74
N GLY A 29 -6.40 -11.08 3.01
CA GLY A 29 -6.78 -9.77 3.53
C GLY A 29 -8.05 -9.88 4.40
N LEU A 30 -8.05 -9.18 5.53
CA LEU A 30 -9.21 -9.11 6.42
C LEU A 30 -10.02 -7.83 6.13
N SER A 31 -11.22 -7.98 5.59
CA SER A 31 -12.16 -6.86 5.53
C SER A 31 -12.91 -6.70 6.85
N PRO A 32 -13.13 -5.46 7.34
CA PRO A 32 -12.88 -4.19 6.66
C PRO A 32 -11.49 -3.57 6.92
N GLN A 33 -10.67 -4.19 7.77
CA GLN A 33 -9.42 -3.59 8.27
C GLN A 33 -8.42 -3.27 7.14
N GLU A 34 -8.26 -4.16 6.18
CA GLU A 34 -7.39 -3.94 5.02
C GLU A 34 -7.90 -2.88 4.06
N ASP A 35 -9.21 -2.77 3.88
CA ASP A 35 -9.78 -1.72 3.05
C ASP A 35 -9.50 -0.35 3.68
N LEU A 36 -9.58 -0.25 5.01
CA LEU A 36 -9.23 0.97 5.73
C LEU A 36 -7.74 1.31 5.62
N LEU A 37 -6.85 0.31 5.70
CA LEU A 37 -5.42 0.51 5.45
C LEU A 37 -5.20 1.06 4.04
N ASP A 38 -5.76 0.38 3.02
CA ASP A 38 -5.67 0.75 1.61
C ASP A 38 -6.11 2.22 1.40
N ASP A 39 -7.28 2.59 1.89
CA ASP A 39 -7.83 3.94 1.75
C ASP A 39 -6.91 5.02 2.39
N GLN A 40 -6.38 4.76 3.58
CA GLN A 40 -5.55 5.71 4.32
C GLN A 40 -4.24 6.02 3.60
N TRP A 41 -3.47 4.98 3.27
CA TRP A 41 -2.15 5.20 2.67
C TRP A 41 -2.26 5.65 1.22
N MET A 42 -3.27 5.17 0.47
CA MET A 42 -3.48 5.62 -0.91
C MET A 42 -3.96 7.07 -0.96
N HIS A 43 -4.75 7.53 0.00
CA HIS A 43 -5.10 8.95 0.10
C HIS A 43 -3.84 9.81 0.31
N ASP A 44 -2.95 9.41 1.21
CA ASP A 44 -1.71 10.16 1.45
C ASP A 44 -0.79 10.18 0.22
N MET A 45 -0.71 9.08 -0.53
CA MET A 45 0.07 9.02 -1.76
C MET A 45 -0.56 9.83 -2.90
N LEU A 46 -1.87 9.69 -3.13
CA LEU A 46 -2.56 10.23 -4.32
C LEU A 46 -3.09 11.65 -4.14
N VAL A 47 -3.32 12.08 -2.90
CA VAL A 47 -3.89 13.40 -2.59
C VAL A 47 -2.85 14.29 -1.91
N ASN A 48 -2.14 13.77 -0.90
CA ASN A 48 -1.16 14.55 -0.15
C ASN A 48 0.24 14.53 -0.80
N GLY A 49 0.43 13.72 -1.84
CA GLY A 49 1.67 13.64 -2.62
C GLY A 49 2.85 13.01 -1.89
N MET A 50 2.56 12.22 -0.85
CA MET A 50 3.59 11.46 -0.14
C MET A 50 4.13 10.33 -1.03
N SER A 51 5.39 9.94 -0.81
CA SER A 51 5.93 8.75 -1.46
C SER A 51 5.20 7.48 -1.00
N ALA A 52 5.06 6.49 -1.88
CA ALA A 52 4.28 5.28 -1.61
C ALA A 52 4.70 4.57 -0.31
N GLY A 53 6.00 4.40 -0.11
CA GLY A 53 6.57 3.75 1.07
C GLY A 53 6.39 4.55 2.35
N GLU A 54 6.55 5.88 2.30
CA GLU A 54 6.33 6.75 3.45
C GLU A 54 4.86 6.74 3.87
N ALA A 55 3.95 6.94 2.91
CA ALA A 55 2.51 6.88 3.14
C ALA A 55 2.10 5.55 3.78
N PHE A 56 2.57 4.42 3.25
CA PHE A 56 2.26 3.10 3.82
C PHE A 56 2.86 2.89 5.21
N SER A 57 4.09 3.37 5.43
CA SER A 57 4.78 3.23 6.71
C SER A 57 4.07 3.93 7.86
N ASN A 58 3.28 4.97 7.60
CA ASN A 58 2.48 5.65 8.64
C ASN A 58 1.39 4.74 9.24
N TYR A 59 0.87 3.79 8.46
CA TYR A 59 -0.32 3.03 8.81
C TYR A 59 -0.06 1.53 9.03
N VAL A 60 0.91 0.94 8.33
CA VAL A 60 1.14 -0.52 8.37
C VAL A 60 1.34 -1.03 9.80
N TRP A 61 2.04 -0.29 10.66
CA TRP A 61 2.25 -0.70 12.05
C TRP A 61 1.03 -0.47 12.96
N LEU A 62 0.09 0.41 12.59
CA LEU A 62 -1.16 0.54 13.34
C LEU A 62 -2.09 -0.65 13.07
N HIS A 63 -2.04 -1.14 11.83
CA HIS A 63 -2.94 -2.17 11.33
C HIS A 63 -2.40 -3.60 11.47
N GLN A 64 -1.13 -3.81 11.14
CA GLN A 64 -0.50 -5.14 11.01
C GLN A 64 0.39 -5.52 12.20
N ARG A 65 0.50 -4.68 13.22
CA ARG A 65 1.44 -4.93 14.31
C ARG A 65 1.01 -6.12 15.17
N ASP A 66 2.01 -6.93 15.49
CA ASP A 66 1.89 -8.13 16.30
C ASP A 66 1.28 -7.84 17.68
N TYR A 67 0.25 -8.61 18.03
CA TYR A 67 -0.47 -8.55 19.31
C TYR A 67 0.44 -8.80 20.51
N THR A 68 1.61 -9.42 20.31
CA THR A 68 2.57 -9.74 21.38
C THR A 68 3.17 -8.49 22.05
N THR A 69 3.06 -7.32 21.41
CA THR A 69 3.64 -6.08 21.93
C THR A 69 2.79 -5.36 22.99
N GLY A 70 1.51 -5.73 23.16
CA GLY A 70 0.62 -5.14 24.16
C GLY A 70 0.38 -3.63 24.01
N ASP A 71 0.76 -3.05 22.88
CA ASP A 71 0.70 -1.62 22.63
C ASP A 71 -0.75 -1.18 22.35
N PRO A 72 -1.34 -0.27 23.14
CA PRO A 72 -2.72 0.17 22.96
C PRO A 72 -2.94 0.98 21.67
N THR A 73 -1.88 1.39 20.97
CA THR A 73 -1.98 2.11 19.69
C THR A 73 -2.26 1.18 18.50
N ALA A 74 -2.03 -0.12 18.64
CA ALA A 74 -2.36 -1.10 17.60
C ALA A 74 -3.89 -1.23 17.47
N MET A 75 -4.42 -1.03 16.28
CA MET A 75 -5.87 -1.02 16.03
C MET A 75 -6.46 -2.43 15.86
N TYR A 76 -5.66 -3.37 15.32
CA TYR A 76 -6.17 -4.69 14.92
C TYR A 76 -5.26 -5.86 15.32
N GLY A 77 -4.39 -5.71 16.31
CA GLY A 77 -3.43 -6.78 16.68
C GLY A 77 -4.04 -8.18 16.83
N GLY A 78 -5.24 -8.30 17.41
CA GLY A 78 -5.92 -9.60 17.57
C GLY A 78 -6.31 -10.31 16.26
N SER A 79 -6.43 -9.60 15.13
CA SER A 79 -6.72 -10.20 13.83
C SER A 79 -5.55 -11.02 13.28
N SER A 80 -4.32 -10.66 13.65
CA SER A 80 -3.10 -11.38 13.25
C SER A 80 -3.05 -12.83 13.75
N LEU A 81 -3.90 -13.19 14.72
CA LEU A 81 -4.10 -14.57 15.20
C LEU A 81 -5.03 -15.42 14.32
N GLN A 82 -5.82 -14.78 13.46
CA GLN A 82 -6.89 -15.43 12.73
C GLN A 82 -6.56 -15.60 11.24
N VAL A 83 -5.75 -14.71 10.68
CA VAL A 83 -5.39 -14.71 9.27
C VAL A 83 -3.91 -14.43 9.08
N THR A 84 -3.32 -15.07 8.07
CA THR A 84 -1.98 -14.70 7.59
C THR A 84 -2.12 -13.62 6.54
N ASN A 85 -1.80 -12.40 6.95
CA ASN A 85 -1.85 -11.22 6.10
C ASN A 85 -0.43 -10.84 5.68
N GLN A 86 -0.20 -10.65 4.39
CA GLN A 86 1.11 -10.29 3.88
C GLN A 86 0.98 -9.25 2.76
N GLN A 87 0.95 -7.98 3.15
CA GLN A 87 0.97 -6.86 2.22
C GLN A 87 2.35 -6.69 1.56
N LEU A 88 2.37 -6.60 0.24
CA LEU A 88 3.57 -6.54 -0.57
C LEU A 88 3.53 -5.34 -1.51
N MET A 89 4.68 -4.71 -1.65
CA MET A 89 4.93 -3.64 -2.61
C MET A 89 6.05 -4.07 -3.55
N PHE A 90 5.82 -3.95 -4.86
CA PHE A 90 6.80 -4.19 -5.91
C PHE A 90 6.95 -2.91 -6.73
N GLY A 91 8.13 -2.32 -6.70
CA GLY A 91 8.43 -1.04 -7.34
C GLY A 91 9.35 -0.20 -6.46
N ASP A 92 9.51 1.07 -6.81
CA ASP A 92 10.27 2.02 -6.02
C ASP A 92 9.42 2.52 -4.84
N PRO A 93 9.80 2.25 -3.56
CA PRO A 93 9.06 2.77 -2.41
C PRO A 93 9.11 4.30 -2.30
N THR A 94 10.06 4.95 -2.97
CA THR A 94 10.16 6.41 -3.02
C THR A 94 9.36 7.03 -4.17
N MET A 95 8.61 6.21 -4.93
CA MET A 95 7.77 6.70 -6.02
C MET A 95 6.71 7.68 -5.50
N THR A 96 6.70 8.87 -6.10
CA THR A 96 5.64 9.87 -5.95
C THR A 96 4.69 9.76 -7.13
N CYS A 97 3.45 9.32 -6.88
CA CYS A 97 2.44 9.17 -7.93
C CYS A 97 1.80 10.52 -8.32
N TYR A 98 1.64 11.41 -7.36
CA TYR A 98 1.13 12.75 -7.54
C TYR A 98 2.03 13.75 -6.82
N SER A 99 2.54 14.75 -7.54
CA SER A 99 3.37 15.82 -6.99
C SER A 99 2.56 17.12 -7.01
N PRO A 100 2.10 17.63 -5.85
CA PRO A 100 1.28 18.83 -5.79
C PRO A 100 2.05 20.10 -6.22
N GLU A 101 3.38 20.08 -6.15
CA GLU A 101 4.26 21.14 -6.65
C GLU A 101 4.50 21.09 -8.16
N TRP A 102 4.19 19.97 -8.82
CA TRP A 102 4.37 19.82 -10.26
C TRP A 102 3.33 20.64 -11.02
N THR A 103 3.80 21.48 -11.93
CA THR A 103 2.95 22.23 -12.86
C THR A 103 3.12 21.65 -14.26
N GLU A 104 2.02 21.33 -14.93
CA GLU A 104 2.06 20.82 -16.30
C GLU A 104 2.73 21.86 -17.22
N PRO A 105 3.76 21.49 -18.00
CA PRO A 105 4.42 22.43 -18.89
C PRO A 105 3.47 22.87 -20.00
N THR A 106 3.42 24.16 -20.28
CA THR A 106 2.67 24.68 -21.43
C THR A 106 3.30 24.16 -22.72
N PRO A 107 2.55 23.47 -23.60
CA PRO A 107 3.06 23.00 -24.87
C PRO A 107 3.60 24.18 -25.71
N ILE A 108 4.77 24.01 -26.30
CA ILE A 108 5.27 24.95 -27.30
C ILE A 108 4.45 24.71 -28.57
N THR A 109 3.77 25.73 -29.09
CA THR A 109 3.13 25.63 -30.41
C THR A 109 4.18 25.31 -31.48
N PRO A 110 3.88 24.43 -32.45
CA PRO A 110 4.79 24.08 -33.53
C PRO A 110 5.31 25.30 -34.32
#